data_AF-A0A7C3LCF1-F1
#
_entry.id   AF-A0A7C3LCF1-F1
#
_cell.length_a   1.000
_cell.length_b   1.000
_cell.length_c   1.000
_cell.angle_alpha   90.00
_cell.angle_beta   90.00
_cell.angle_gamma   90.00
#
_symmetry.space_group_name_H-M   'P 1'
#
loop_
_entity.id
_entity.type
_entity.pdbx_description
1 polymer ?
#
loop_
_entity_poly.entity_id
_entity_poly.type
_entity_poly.pdbx_seq_one_letter_code
_entity_poly.pdbx_strand_id
1 'polypeptide(L)' 'MLYQLTWITPQLATGYAPMSYAELDSIREQGINAIVNLCGEFTDLHE' A
#
# COMPACT_ATOMS: atom_id res chain seq x y z
N MET A 1 1.36 -10.47 10.31
CA MET A 1 0.07 -9.77 10.57
C MET A 1 -0.48 -9.37 9.22
N LEU A 2 -1.80 -9.41 9.03
CA LEU A 2 -2.40 -9.01 7.75
C LEU A 2 -2.28 -7.49 7.59
N TYR A 3 -1.86 -7.05 6.41
CA TYR A 3 -1.83 -5.65 6.04
C TYR A 3 -3.28 -5.11 5.94
N GLN A 4 -3.56 -3.95 6.53
CA GLN A 4 -4.92 -3.40 6.58
C GLN A 4 -5.26 -2.62 5.30
N LEU A 5 -6.17 -3.18 4.49
CA LEU A 5 -6.80 -2.51 3.36
C LEU A 5 -8.16 -1.92 3.74
N THR A 6 -8.46 -0.71 3.25
CA THR A 6 -9.81 -0.13 3.30
C THR A 6 -10.41 -0.17 1.90
N TRP A 7 -11.36 -1.08 1.67
CA TRP A 7 -12.04 -1.21 0.38
C TRP A 7 -13.05 -0.08 0.17
N ILE A 8 -12.87 0.67 -0.91
CA ILE A 8 -13.76 1.76 -1.33
C ILE A 8 -14.79 1.22 -2.33
N THR A 9 -14.34 0.32 -3.20
CA THR A 9 -15.16 -0.45 -4.14
C THR A 9 -14.60 -1.86 -4.23
N PRO A 10 -15.28 -2.83 -4.88
CA PRO A 10 -14.71 -4.17 -5.10
C PRO A 10 -13.40 -4.21 -5.89
N GLN A 11 -12.99 -3.10 -6.53
CA GLN A 11 -11.82 -3.00 -7.40
C GLN A 11 -10.80 -1.95 -6.93
N LEU A 12 -11.06 -1.27 -5.80
CA LEU A 12 -10.19 -0.20 -5.31
C LEU A 12 -10.16 -0.21 -3.78
N ALA A 13 -8.95 -0.29 -3.23
CA ALA A 13 -8.67 -0.15 -1.81
C ALA A 13 -7.61 0.92 -1.55
N THR A 14 -7.64 1.50 -0.35
CA THR A 14 -6.61 2.42 0.15
C THR A 14 -5.92 1.83 1.38
N GLY A 15 -4.68 2.26 1.61
CA GLY A 15 -3.83 1.81 2.72
C GLY A 15 -2.65 2.77 2.92
N TYR A 16 -1.87 2.53 3.98
CA TYR A 16 -0.64 3.28 4.25
C TYR A 16 0.51 2.85 3.31
N ALA A 17 1.62 3.58 3.25
CA ALA A 17 2.76 3.12 2.47
C ALA A 17 3.35 1.82 3.09
N PRO A 18 3.38 0.67 2.37
CA PRO A 18 3.97 -0.55 2.91
C PRO A 18 5.48 -0.37 3.15
N MET A 19 5.95 -0.85 4.29
CA MET A 19 7.31 -0.64 4.82
C MET A 19 8.17 -1.91 4.78
N SER A 20 7.62 -3.06 4.37
CA SER A 20 8.36 -4.33 4.29
C SER A 20 7.84 -5.26 3.20
N TYR A 21 8.67 -6.23 2.79
CA TYR A 21 8.25 -7.28 1.85
C TYR A 21 7.11 -8.15 2.39
N ALA A 22 7.07 -8.42 3.70
CA ALA A 22 5.99 -9.18 4.32
C ALA A 22 4.62 -8.47 4.19
N GLU A 23 4.63 -7.14 4.20
CA GLU A 23 3.42 -6.35 3.94
C GLU A 23 3.02 -6.40 2.46
N LEU A 24 3.98 -6.34 1.54
CA LEU A 24 3.71 -6.51 0.10
C LEU A 24 3.14 -7.89 -0.21
N ASP A 25 3.67 -8.95 0.41
CA ASP A 25 3.15 -10.31 0.30
C ASP A 25 1.71 -10.38 0.83
N SER A 26 1.45 -9.78 2.00
CA SER A 26 0.09 -9.73 2.56
C SER A 26 -0.90 -8.94 1.69
N ILE A 27 -0.46 -7.86 1.03
CA ILE A 27 -1.28 -7.10 0.07
C ILE A 27 -1.63 -7.98 -1.14
N ARG A 28 -0.64 -8.72 -1.67
CA ARG A 28 -0.82 -9.62 -2.80
C ARG A 28 -1.78 -10.77 -2.48
N GLU A 29 -1.66 -11.37 -1.30
CA GLU A 29 -2.55 -12.44 -0.82
C GLU A 29 -4.02 -12.00 -0.72
N GLN A 30 -4.26 -10.70 -0.51
CA GLN A 30 -5.60 -10.09 -0.47
C GLN A 30 -6.18 -9.77 -1.85
N GLY A 31 -5.48 -10.13 -2.94
CA GLY A 31 -5.98 -10.01 -4.31
C GLY A 31 -5.63 -8.70 -5.02
N ILE A 32 -4.78 -7.85 -4.42
CA ILE A 32 -4.29 -6.64 -5.09
C ILE A 32 -3.27 -7.02 -6.17
N ASN A 33 -3.51 -6.56 -7.40
CA ASN A 33 -2.64 -6.85 -8.55
C ASN A 33 -1.71 -5.68 -8.92
N ALA A 34 -2.02 -4.46 -8.50
CA ALA A 34 -1.25 -3.26 -8.79
C ALA A 34 -1.33 -2.27 -7.62
N ILE A 35 -0.25 -1.51 -7.41
CA ILE A 35 -0.16 -0.48 -6.38
C ILE A 35 0.18 0.84 -7.09
N VAL A 36 -0.56 1.90 -6.75
CA VAL A 36 -0.24 3.27 -7.14
C VAL A 36 0.25 3.99 -5.89
N ASN A 37 1.53 4.35 -5.86
CA ASN A 37 2.06 5.17 -4.77
C ASN A 37 1.70 6.64 -5.03
N LEU A 38 0.91 7.22 -4.12
CA LEU A 38 0.50 8.62 -4.17
C LEU A 38 1.28 9.50 -3.19
N CYS A 39 2.24 8.94 -2.44
CA CYS A 39 3.19 9.75 -1.71
C CYS A 39 3.97 10.60 -2.73
N GLY A 40 3.96 11.91 -2.57
CA GLY A 40 4.93 12.75 -3.26
C GLY A 40 6.33 12.30 -2.87
N GLU A 41 7.27 12.35 -3.80
CA GLU A 41 8.68 12.39 -3.41
C GLU A 41 8.85 13.63 -2.53
N PHE A 42 8.99 13.44 -1.22
CA PHE A 42 9.43 14.50 -0.34
C PHE A 42 10.91 14.74 -0.64
N THR A 43 11.20 15.48 -1.72
CA THR A 43 12.57 15.88 -2.10
C THR A 43 13.25 16.71 -1.02
N ASP A 44 12.49 17.19 -0.03
CA ASP A 44 12.97 18.01 1.09
C ASP A 44 13.07 17.25 2.41
N LEU A 45 12.88 15.92 2.46
CA LEU A 45 13.02 15.12 3.68
C LEU A 45 14.50 14.77 4.00
N HIS A 46 15.36 15.79 3.91
CA HIS A 46 16.80 15.70 4.15
C HIS A 46 17.29 16.50 5.36
N GLU A 47 16.40 16.96 6.25
CA GLU A 47 16.80 17.49 7.57
C GLU A 47 16.48 16.53 8.71
#